data_AF-A0A2V6Y529-F1
#
_entry.id   AF-A0A2V6Y529-F1
#
_cell.length_a   1.000
_cell.length_b   1.000
_cell.length_c   1.000
_cell.angle_alpha   90.00
_cell.angle_beta   90.00
_cell.angle_gamma   90.00
#
_symmetry.space_group_name_H-M   'P 1'
#
loop_
_entity.id
_entity.type
_entity.pdbx_description
1 polymer ?
#
loop_
_entity_poly.entity_id
_entity_poly.type
_entity_poly.pdbx_seq_one_letter_code
_entity_poly.pdbx_strand_id
1 'polypeptide(L)'
;MRLASKIFLTAALVIVVLAGVGFLSLGAVSRLVSVNRDIATRTVPAVRLTASAREAIPALVRLEARAVVLGDASFASAWTERAARVAQDLDGLAAYAESEQETLHLRRARAAFAGYSRIVAQEQALLKRGDRARAVGLSETDARTRITELQENLEGLMAATYARSLGAQAEAARLETRTWTAVLVALGTAVGLALLATAIIARRITRSLARLAAATAEVETGAFREPIVVDGHDEISALTRSFNRMTTQLDRQFSA
;
A
#
# COMPACT_ATOMS: atom_id res chain seq x y z
N MET A 1 -33.67 -12.44 -29.76
CA MET A 1 -32.69 -11.33 -29.69
C MET A 1 -31.93 -11.28 -30.99
N ARG A 2 -31.65 -10.06 -31.47
CA ARG A 2 -30.91 -9.82 -32.70
C ARG A 2 -29.46 -10.35 -32.61
N LEU A 3 -28.88 -10.87 -33.70
CA LEU A 3 -27.53 -11.43 -33.80
C LEU A 3 -26.49 -10.33 -33.52
N ALA A 4 -26.75 -9.13 -34.05
CA ALA A 4 -26.01 -7.92 -33.73
C ALA A 4 -26.06 -7.62 -32.22
N SER A 5 -27.21 -7.81 -31.56
CA SER A 5 -27.30 -7.67 -30.10
C SER A 5 -26.49 -8.74 -29.36
N LYS A 6 -26.41 -9.99 -29.83
CA LYS A 6 -25.58 -11.03 -29.19
C LYS A 6 -24.09 -10.68 -29.24
N ILE A 7 -23.59 -10.25 -30.40
CA ILE A 7 -22.19 -9.85 -30.60
C ILE A 7 -21.87 -8.58 -29.78
N PHE A 8 -22.77 -7.59 -29.82
CA PHE A 8 -22.63 -6.38 -29.03
C PHE A 8 -22.65 -6.66 -27.52
N LEU A 9 -23.52 -7.56 -27.04
CA LEU A 9 -23.59 -7.92 -25.62
C LEU A 9 -22.30 -8.58 -25.15
N THR A 10 -21.68 -9.44 -25.96
CA THR A 10 -20.37 -10.04 -25.61
C THR A 10 -19.24 -9.03 -25.59
N ALA A 11 -19.19 -8.10 -26.55
CA ALA A 11 -18.17 -7.05 -26.57
C ALA A 11 -18.36 -6.08 -25.39
N ALA A 12 -19.61 -5.68 -25.12
CA ALA A 12 -19.95 -4.83 -23.99
C ALA A 12 -19.62 -5.50 -22.65
N LEU A 13 -19.89 -6.81 -22.51
CA LEU A 13 -19.53 -7.57 -21.31
C LEU A 13 -18.02 -7.56 -21.07
N VAL A 14 -17.21 -7.75 -22.12
CA VAL A 14 -15.73 -7.68 -22.01
C VAL A 14 -15.27 -6.29 -21.56
N ILE A 15 -15.84 -5.22 -22.14
CA ILE A 15 -15.50 -3.84 -21.78
C ILE A 15 -15.88 -3.55 -20.33
N VAL A 16 -17.06 -3.97 -19.88
CA VAL A 16 -17.52 -3.79 -18.49
C VAL A 16 -16.62 -4.53 -17.51
N VAL A 17 -16.22 -5.77 -17.85
CA VAL A 17 -15.26 -6.55 -17.06
C VAL A 17 -13.90 -5.84 -16.98
N LEU A 18 -13.36 -5.38 -18.12
CA LEU A 18 -12.08 -4.67 -18.17
C LEU A 18 -12.13 -3.35 -17.38
N ALA A 19 -13.23 -2.60 -17.48
CA ALA A 19 -13.44 -1.37 -16.72
C ALA A 19 -13.57 -1.66 -15.21
N GLY A 20 -14.29 -2.71 -14.82
CA GLY A 20 -14.40 -3.16 -13.43
C GLY A 20 -13.06 -3.57 -12.84
N VAL A 21 -12.24 -4.30 -13.61
CA VAL A 21 -10.88 -4.66 -13.22
C VAL A 21 -10.00 -3.42 -13.13
N GLY A 22 -10.08 -2.49 -14.09
CA GLY A 22 -9.34 -1.23 -14.05
C GLY A 22 -9.66 -0.41 -12.81
N PHE A 23 -10.95 -0.33 -12.45
CA PHE A 23 -11.42 0.36 -11.24
C PHE A 23 -10.91 -0.31 -9.96
N LEU A 24 -10.98 -1.63 -9.86
CA LEU A 24 -10.45 -2.39 -8.71
C LEU A 24 -8.92 -2.28 -8.59
N SER A 25 -8.21 -2.29 -9.72
CA SER A 25 -6.75 -2.14 -9.80
C SER A 25 -6.31 -0.74 -9.32
N LEU A 26 -6.99 0.31 -9.75
CA LEU A 26 -6.75 1.68 -9.28
C LEU A 26 -6.99 1.80 -7.75
N GLY A 27 -8.02 1.12 -7.24
CA GLY A 27 -8.29 1.03 -5.80
C GLY A 27 -7.17 0.33 -5.02
N ALA A 28 -6.62 -0.76 -5.54
CA ALA A 28 -5.50 -1.48 -4.93
C ALA A 28 -4.21 -0.64 -4.92
N VAL A 29 -3.91 0.06 -6.01
CA VAL A 29 -2.77 0.98 -6.11
C VAL A 29 -2.90 2.13 -5.12
N SER A 30 -4.10 2.66 -4.91
CA SER A 30 -4.32 3.75 -3.94
C SER A 30 -4.03 3.35 -2.48
N ARG A 31 -4.19 2.07 -2.11
CA ARG A 31 -3.82 1.54 -0.78
C ARG A 31 -2.31 1.29 -0.63
N LEU A 32 -1.63 0.92 -1.72
CA LEU A 32 -0.17 0.81 -1.73
C LEU A 32 0.48 2.18 -1.50
N VAL A 33 -0.12 3.23 -2.08
CA VAL A 33 0.33 4.62 -1.90
C VAL A 33 0.08 5.10 -0.45
N SER A 34 -0.98 4.65 0.24
CA SER A 34 -1.22 5.07 1.63
C SER A 34 -0.22 4.48 2.63
N VAL A 35 0.23 3.23 2.44
CA VAL A 35 1.27 2.62 3.29
C VAL A 35 2.63 3.28 3.06
N ASN A 36 2.94 3.64 1.82
CA ASN A 36 4.21 4.29 1.49
C ASN A 36 4.27 5.76 1.96
N ARG A 37 3.13 6.45 2.03
CA ARG A 37 3.06 7.84 2.49
C ARG A 37 3.32 7.98 3.99
N ASP A 38 2.95 6.98 4.78
CA ASP A 38 3.14 6.97 6.24
C ASP A 38 4.63 6.79 6.62
N ILE A 39 5.35 5.95 5.88
CA ILE A 39 6.80 5.74 6.07
C ILE A 39 7.58 7.04 5.79
N ALA A 40 7.28 7.72 4.68
CA ALA A 40 8.02 8.92 4.26
C ALA A 40 7.71 10.15 5.11
N THR A 41 6.49 10.27 5.65
CA THR A 41 6.07 11.50 6.36
C THR A 41 6.09 11.40 7.88
N ARG A 42 6.20 10.19 8.47
CA ARG A 42 6.12 10.03 9.94
C ARG A 42 7.24 9.19 10.54
N THR A 43 7.52 8.00 10.00
CA THR A 43 8.57 7.13 10.56
C THR A 43 9.97 7.71 10.37
N VAL A 44 10.27 8.26 9.18
CA VAL A 44 11.58 8.85 8.89
C VAL A 44 11.88 10.08 9.78
N PRO A 45 10.97 11.05 9.95
CA PRO A 45 11.18 12.15 10.91
C PRO A 45 11.37 11.67 12.35
N ALA A 46 10.56 10.73 12.84
CA ALA A 46 10.64 10.23 14.22
C ALA A 46 11.99 9.55 14.52
N VAL A 47 12.46 8.69 13.61
CA VAL A 47 13.76 8.02 13.73
C VAL A 47 14.90 9.04 13.66
N ARG A 48 14.82 10.01 12.74
CA ARG A 48 15.85 11.05 12.59
C ARG A 48 15.94 11.94 13.84
N LEU A 49 14.81 12.36 14.42
CA LEU A 49 14.80 13.15 15.65
C LEU A 49 15.34 12.35 16.84
N THR A 50 14.94 11.08 16.97
CA THR A 50 15.44 10.20 18.05
C THR A 50 16.95 9.97 17.94
N ALA A 51 17.47 9.78 16.72
CA ALA A 51 18.90 9.67 16.45
C ALA A 51 19.65 10.97 16.76
N SER A 52 19.13 12.13 16.33
CA SER A 52 19.67 13.46 16.64
C SER A 52 19.80 13.69 18.15
N ALA A 53 18.74 13.40 18.90
CA ALA A 53 18.74 13.50 20.36
C ALA A 53 19.80 12.59 20.99
N ARG A 54 19.91 11.33 20.53
CA ARG A 54 20.92 10.38 21.02
C ARG A 54 22.35 10.82 20.71
N GLU A 55 22.61 11.32 19.51
CA GLU A 55 23.94 11.81 19.08
C GLU A 55 24.35 13.09 19.81
N ALA A 56 23.39 13.88 20.30
CA ALA A 56 23.67 15.08 21.08
C ALA A 56 24.18 14.77 22.50
N ILE A 57 23.87 13.59 23.07
CA ILE A 57 24.20 13.22 24.45
C ILE A 57 25.72 13.23 24.72
N PRO A 58 26.59 12.56 23.94
CA PRO A 58 28.03 12.58 24.21
C PRO A 58 28.65 13.98 24.15
N ALA A 59 28.07 14.87 23.33
CA ALA A 59 28.51 16.26 23.26
C ALA A 59 28.14 17.03 24.54
N LEU A 60 26.94 16.80 25.10
CA LEU A 60 26.54 17.41 26.39
C LEU A 60 27.45 16.95 27.53
N VAL A 61 27.69 15.64 27.64
CA VAL A 61 28.58 15.07 28.67
C VAL A 61 29.99 15.64 28.58
N ARG A 62 30.53 15.81 27.35
CA ARG A 62 31.85 16.45 27.17
C ARG A 62 31.86 17.92 27.58
N LEU A 63 30.80 18.67 27.29
CA LEU A 63 30.70 20.08 27.66
C LEU A 63 30.60 20.26 29.18
N GLU A 64 29.79 19.42 29.84
CA GLU A 64 29.70 19.35 31.30
C GLU A 64 31.06 19.04 31.92
N ALA A 65 31.71 17.95 31.49
CA ALA A 65 33.02 17.56 32.01
C ALA A 65 34.07 18.67 31.85
N ARG A 66 34.08 19.37 30.70
CA ARG A 66 34.96 20.53 30.47
C ARG A 66 34.60 21.71 31.37
N ALA A 67 33.32 21.99 31.59
CA ALA A 67 32.89 23.06 32.50
C ALA A 67 33.34 22.78 33.95
N VAL A 68 33.19 21.55 34.42
CA VAL A 68 33.62 21.13 35.77
C VAL A 68 35.15 21.13 35.91
N VAL A 69 35.88 20.67 34.89
CA VAL A 69 37.35 20.56 34.94
C VAL A 69 38.07 21.88 34.69
N LEU A 70 37.61 22.68 33.74
CA LEU A 70 38.27 23.93 33.35
C LEU A 70 37.71 25.14 34.10
N GLY A 71 36.49 25.06 34.64
CA GLY A 71 35.85 26.15 35.38
C GLY A 71 35.46 27.36 34.52
N ASP A 72 35.53 27.24 33.18
CA ASP A 72 35.18 28.31 32.25
C ASP A 72 33.66 28.34 32.00
N ALA A 73 33.07 29.53 32.17
CA ALA A 73 31.66 29.80 31.95
C ALA A 73 31.23 29.59 30.48
N SER A 74 32.15 29.67 29.52
CA SER A 74 31.87 29.46 28.10
C SER A 74 31.31 28.04 27.83
N PHE A 75 31.84 27.02 28.50
CA PHE A 75 31.35 25.64 28.38
C PHE A 75 29.96 25.47 29.00
N ALA A 76 29.67 26.16 30.11
CA ALA A 76 28.35 26.16 30.73
C ALA A 76 27.28 26.80 29.83
N SER A 77 27.61 27.90 29.16
CA SER A 77 26.70 28.51 28.17
C SER A 77 26.46 27.60 26.96
N ALA A 78 27.53 26.99 26.41
CA ALA A 78 27.42 26.08 25.28
C ALA A 78 26.61 24.82 25.62
N TRP A 79 26.77 24.30 26.85
CA TRP A 79 25.95 23.20 27.37
C TRP A 79 24.48 23.61 27.43
N THR A 80 24.16 24.79 27.95
CA THR A 80 22.78 25.30 28.11
C THR A 80 22.07 25.43 26.76
N GLU A 81 22.75 26.01 25.77
CA GLU A 81 22.20 26.15 24.41
C GLU A 81 21.93 24.79 23.75
N ARG A 82 22.85 23.83 23.91
CA ARG A 82 22.68 22.49 23.35
C ARG A 82 21.63 21.68 24.10
N ALA A 83 21.51 21.84 25.42
CA ALA A 83 20.49 21.20 26.23
C ALA A 83 19.09 21.68 25.84
N ALA A 84 18.92 22.97 25.55
CA ALA A 84 17.66 23.51 25.05
C ALA A 84 17.23 22.87 23.71
N ARG A 85 18.18 22.68 22.78
CA ARG A 85 17.92 21.96 21.52
C ARG A 85 17.48 20.52 21.75
N VAL A 86 18.14 19.80 22.65
CA VAL A 86 17.76 18.40 22.98
C VAL A 86 16.37 18.35 23.63
N ALA A 87 16.04 19.28 24.53
CA ALA A 87 14.70 19.39 25.10
C ALA A 87 13.65 19.58 23.99
N GLN A 88 13.90 20.49 23.04
CA GLN A 88 13.02 20.75 21.92
C GLN A 88 12.86 19.53 20.99
N ASP A 89 13.94 18.81 20.70
CA ASP A 89 13.89 17.57 19.90
C ASP A 89 13.04 16.50 20.62
N LEU A 90 13.25 16.33 21.94
CA LEU A 90 12.45 15.42 22.75
C LEU A 90 10.98 15.85 22.80
N ASP A 91 10.67 17.15 22.84
CA ASP A 91 9.31 17.66 22.80
C ASP A 91 8.64 17.41 21.45
N GLY A 92 9.37 17.64 20.35
CA GLY A 92 8.92 17.34 18.98
C GLY A 92 8.58 15.87 18.76
N LEU A 93 9.26 14.94 19.45
CA LEU A 93 8.96 13.50 19.38
C LEU A 93 7.55 13.13 19.88
N ALA A 94 6.87 13.97 20.68
CA ALA A 94 5.50 13.67 21.10
C ALA A 94 4.51 13.64 19.94
N ALA A 95 4.78 14.40 18.87
CA ALA A 95 3.92 14.42 17.69
C ALA A 95 3.95 13.09 16.90
N TYR A 96 4.92 12.23 17.17
CA TYR A 96 5.15 10.98 16.45
C TYR A 96 4.98 9.72 17.33
N ALA A 97 4.76 9.88 18.63
CA ALA A 97 4.50 8.75 19.54
C ALA A 97 3.04 8.33 19.43
N GLU A 98 2.79 7.14 18.87
CA GLU A 98 1.44 6.65 18.60
C GLU A 98 1.06 5.48 19.52
N SER A 99 2.06 4.68 19.90
CA SER A 99 1.87 3.53 20.80
C SER A 99 2.06 3.92 22.27
N GLU A 100 1.46 3.12 23.15
CA GLU A 100 1.66 3.24 24.59
C GLU A 100 3.14 3.06 24.98
N GLN A 101 3.85 2.15 24.30
CA GLN A 101 5.28 1.90 24.51
C GLN A 101 6.14 3.09 24.08
N GLU A 102 5.92 3.66 22.88
CA GLU A 102 6.62 4.87 22.43
C GLU A 102 6.38 6.03 23.41
N THR A 103 5.13 6.22 23.83
CA THR A 103 4.75 7.27 24.80
C THR A 103 5.45 7.08 26.15
N LEU A 104 5.52 5.84 26.65
CA LEU A 104 6.18 5.51 27.90
C LEU A 104 7.68 5.81 27.84
N HIS A 105 8.37 5.32 26.80
CA HIS A 105 9.79 5.54 26.61
C HIS A 105 10.12 7.01 26.42
N LEU A 106 9.34 7.74 25.63
CA LEU A 106 9.51 9.18 25.45
C LEU A 106 9.34 9.95 26.76
N ARG A 107 8.31 9.62 27.56
CA ARG A 107 8.09 10.24 28.87
C ARG A 107 9.25 10.00 29.82
N ARG A 108 9.79 8.78 29.85
CA ARG A 108 10.95 8.43 30.69
C ARG A 108 12.23 9.12 30.20
N ALA A 109 12.45 9.19 28.89
CA ALA A 109 13.56 9.93 28.31
C ALA A 109 13.51 11.43 28.70
N ARG A 110 12.34 12.08 28.56
CA ARG A 110 12.15 13.47 29.00
C ARG A 110 12.41 13.66 30.49
N ALA A 111 11.91 12.75 31.34
CA ALA A 111 12.13 12.81 32.77
C ALA A 111 13.62 12.64 33.14
N ALA A 112 14.32 11.69 32.51
CA ALA A 112 15.75 11.47 32.69
C ALA A 112 16.56 12.70 32.26
N PHE A 113 16.24 13.29 31.11
CA PHE A 113 16.90 14.50 30.61
C PHE A 113 16.67 15.73 31.50
N ALA A 114 15.44 15.91 32.00
CA ALA A 114 15.12 16.97 32.96
C ALA A 114 15.82 16.74 34.33
N GLY A 115 16.01 15.48 34.72
CA GLY A 115 16.82 15.08 35.88
C GLY A 115 18.28 15.48 35.69
N TYR A 116 18.89 15.04 34.58
CA TYR A 116 20.26 15.40 34.19
C TYR A 116 20.47 16.91 34.16
N SER A 117 19.54 17.66 33.55
CA SER A 117 19.66 19.11 33.43
C SER A 117 19.64 19.84 34.78
N ARG A 118 18.87 19.32 35.75
CA ARG A 118 18.87 19.86 37.12
C ARG A 118 20.18 19.60 37.85
N ILE A 119 20.79 18.44 37.63
CA ILE A 119 22.09 18.07 38.22
C ILE A 119 23.18 19.02 37.70
N VAL A 120 23.28 19.21 36.38
CA VAL A 120 24.27 20.13 35.79
C VAL A 120 24.05 21.58 36.24
N ALA A 121 22.80 22.01 36.42
CA ALA A 121 22.51 23.34 36.97
C ALA A 121 23.03 23.50 38.42
N GLN A 122 22.94 22.45 39.24
CA GLN A 122 23.49 22.45 40.60
C GLN A 122 25.02 22.45 40.59
N GLU A 123 25.66 21.70 39.68
CA GLU A 123 27.11 21.71 39.51
C GLU A 123 27.61 23.11 39.14
N GLN A 124 26.97 23.76 38.17
CA GLN A 124 27.31 25.13 37.79
C GLN A 124 27.16 26.11 38.96
N ALA A 125 26.16 25.93 39.81
CA ALA A 125 25.99 26.75 41.02
C ALA A 125 27.09 26.48 42.07
N LEU A 126 27.54 25.23 42.23
CA LEU A 126 28.64 24.86 43.12
C LEU A 126 29.98 25.38 42.62
N LEU A 127 30.24 25.29 41.32
CA LEU A 127 31.44 25.85 40.67
C LEU A 127 31.53 27.37 40.86
N LYS A 128 30.42 28.09 40.71
CA LYS A 128 30.35 29.54 40.99
C LYS A 128 30.67 29.89 42.45
N ARG A 129 30.43 28.97 43.38
CA ARG A 129 30.75 29.12 44.81
C ARG A 129 32.16 28.64 45.17
N GLY A 130 32.92 28.11 44.21
CA GLY A 130 34.25 27.55 44.42
C GLY A 130 34.27 26.13 44.98
N ASP A 131 33.11 25.49 45.18
CA ASP A 131 33.02 24.13 45.74
C ASP A 131 33.13 23.06 44.64
N ARG A 132 34.35 22.93 44.09
CA ARG A 132 34.63 22.02 42.98
C ARG A 132 34.58 20.54 43.37
N ALA A 133 34.99 20.19 44.59
CA ALA A 133 34.97 18.81 45.07
C ALA A 133 33.54 18.25 45.08
N ARG A 134 32.57 19.05 45.55
CA ARG A 134 31.16 18.66 45.56
C ARG A 134 30.54 18.65 44.16
N ALA A 135 30.97 19.54 43.27
CA ALA A 135 30.54 19.54 41.87
C ALA A 135 30.98 18.25 41.14
N VAL A 136 32.21 17.78 41.35
CA VAL A 136 32.71 16.54 40.74
C VAL A 136 31.95 15.32 41.26
N GLY A 137 31.68 15.24 42.57
CA GLY A 137 30.95 14.11 43.16
C GLY A 137 29.52 13.95 42.65
N LEU A 138 28.83 15.06 42.36
CA LEU A 138 27.48 15.06 41.79
C LEU A 138 27.47 14.49 40.35
N SER A 139 28.48 14.85 39.55
CA SER A 139 28.62 14.43 38.15
C SER A 139 28.92 12.94 38.00
N GLU A 140 29.79 12.38 38.85
CA GLU A 140 30.25 11.00 38.68
C GLU A 140 29.17 9.92 38.88
N THR A 141 28.18 10.19 39.74
CA THR A 141 27.18 9.18 40.10
C THR A 141 25.81 9.55 39.54
N ASP A 142 25.24 10.68 39.96
CA ASP A 142 23.86 11.02 39.64
C ASP A 142 23.68 11.43 38.17
N ALA A 143 24.60 12.21 37.61
CA ALA A 143 24.52 12.64 36.21
C ALA A 143 24.66 11.45 35.26
N ARG A 144 25.62 10.55 35.53
CA ARG A 144 25.84 9.33 34.73
C ARG A 144 24.60 8.43 34.70
N THR A 145 23.97 8.17 35.86
CA THR A 145 22.74 7.37 35.91
C THR A 145 21.63 7.98 35.06
N ARG A 146 21.41 9.30 35.12
CA ARG A 146 20.39 9.97 34.30
C ARG A 146 20.69 9.91 32.80
N ILE A 147 21.96 9.97 32.42
CA ILE A 147 22.37 9.84 31.02
C ILE A 147 22.14 8.41 30.52
N THR A 148 22.46 7.40 31.33
CA THR A 148 22.19 6.00 30.99
C THR A 148 20.68 5.76 30.84
N GLU A 149 19.86 6.21 31.79
CA GLU A 149 18.39 6.14 31.70
C GLU A 149 17.87 6.82 30.42
N LEU A 150 18.42 7.99 30.06
CA LEU A 150 18.04 8.69 28.84
C LEU A 150 18.38 7.87 27.59
N GLN A 151 19.59 7.32 27.51
CA GLN A 151 20.03 6.52 26.36
C GLN A 151 19.18 5.25 26.21
N GLU A 152 18.94 4.52 27.29
CA GLU A 152 18.11 3.31 27.30
C GLU A 152 16.67 3.60 26.85
N ASN A 153 16.09 4.70 27.31
CA ASN A 153 14.74 5.06 26.91
C ASN A 153 14.65 5.55 25.46
N LEU A 154 15.68 6.23 24.93
CA LEU A 154 15.72 6.55 23.50
C LEU A 154 15.91 5.31 22.62
N GLU A 155 16.70 4.33 23.07
CA GLU A 155 16.81 3.03 22.40
C GLU A 155 15.50 2.25 22.44
N GLY A 156 14.82 2.21 23.59
CA GLY A 156 13.49 1.61 23.73
C GLY A 156 12.44 2.29 22.83
N LEU A 157 12.49 3.62 22.72
CA LEU A 157 11.64 4.38 21.80
C LEU A 157 11.88 3.97 20.34
N MET A 158 13.16 3.87 19.91
CA MET A 158 13.47 3.40 18.57
C MET A 158 13.00 1.96 18.35
N ALA A 159 13.23 1.06 19.31
CA ALA A 159 12.80 -0.33 19.21
C ALA A 159 11.27 -0.46 19.07
N ALA A 160 10.51 0.31 19.86
CA ALA A 160 9.05 0.36 19.76
C ALA A 160 8.59 0.91 18.39
N THR A 161 9.28 1.95 17.89
CA THR A 161 9.01 2.54 16.56
C THR A 161 9.25 1.51 15.44
N TYR A 162 10.34 0.76 15.51
CA TYR A 162 10.64 -0.31 14.54
C TYR A 162 9.66 -1.48 14.63
N ALA A 163 9.31 -1.92 15.84
CA ALA A 163 8.35 -2.99 16.07
C ALA A 163 6.98 -2.66 15.45
N ARG A 164 6.52 -1.41 15.60
CA ARG A 164 5.31 -0.91 14.94
C ARG A 164 5.43 -0.92 13.42
N SER A 165 6.55 -0.43 12.87
CA SER A 165 6.79 -0.43 11.42
C SER A 165 6.81 -1.85 10.84
N LEU A 166 7.39 -2.82 11.54
CA LEU A 166 7.41 -4.23 11.14
C LEU A 166 6.02 -4.88 11.22
N GLY A 167 5.25 -4.58 12.27
CA GLY A 167 3.86 -5.02 12.40
C GLY A 167 2.96 -4.49 11.29
N ALA A 168 3.08 -3.20 10.97
CA ALA A 168 2.35 -2.57 9.87
C ALA A 168 2.72 -3.18 8.51
N GLN A 169 3.98 -3.54 8.28
CA GLN A 169 4.41 -4.25 7.07
C GLN A 169 3.88 -5.70 7.01
N ALA A 170 3.82 -6.42 8.13
CA ALA A 170 3.29 -7.78 8.17
C ALA A 170 1.77 -7.83 7.93
N GLU A 171 1.02 -6.86 8.42
CA GLU A 171 -0.41 -6.71 8.11
C GLU A 171 -0.64 -6.30 6.66
N ALA A 172 0.18 -5.37 6.14
CA ALA A 172 0.14 -4.97 4.73
C ALA A 172 0.45 -6.16 3.81
N ALA A 173 1.46 -6.98 4.12
CA ALA A 173 1.83 -8.15 3.32
C ALA A 173 0.74 -9.25 3.33
N ARG A 174 0.07 -9.46 4.48
CA ARG A 174 -1.05 -10.43 4.58
C ARG A 174 -2.27 -9.98 3.79
N LEU A 175 -2.53 -8.67 3.73
CA LEU A 175 -3.59 -8.09 2.91
C LEU A 175 -3.20 -8.06 1.41
N GLU A 176 -1.91 -7.90 1.11
CA GLU A 176 -1.36 -7.86 -0.24
C GLU A 176 -1.57 -9.20 -0.95
N THR A 177 -1.17 -10.34 -0.37
CA THR A 177 -1.27 -11.62 -1.08
C THR A 177 -2.72 -12.06 -1.32
N ARG A 178 -3.63 -11.79 -0.38
CA ARG A 178 -5.04 -12.22 -0.48
C ARG A 178 -5.84 -11.35 -1.45
N THR A 179 -5.50 -10.07 -1.58
CA THR A 179 -6.17 -9.15 -2.51
C THR A 179 -5.67 -9.36 -3.93
N TRP A 180 -4.35 -9.53 -4.15
CA TRP A 180 -3.80 -9.77 -5.48
C TRP A 180 -4.23 -11.11 -6.07
N THR A 181 -4.27 -12.18 -5.27
CA THR A 181 -4.77 -13.48 -5.73
C THR A 181 -6.26 -13.42 -6.09
N ALA A 182 -7.10 -12.76 -5.28
CA ALA A 182 -8.52 -12.58 -5.60
C ALA A 182 -8.73 -11.77 -6.89
N VAL A 183 -7.96 -10.69 -7.10
CA VAL A 183 -8.03 -9.88 -8.33
C VAL A 183 -7.57 -10.68 -9.55
N LEU A 184 -6.45 -11.41 -9.45
CA LEU A 184 -5.94 -12.23 -10.55
C LEU A 184 -6.87 -13.41 -10.89
N VAL A 185 -7.45 -14.06 -9.88
CA VAL A 185 -8.44 -15.13 -10.08
C VAL A 185 -9.72 -14.57 -10.71
N ALA A 186 -10.24 -13.44 -10.23
CA ALA A 186 -11.41 -12.78 -10.81
C ALA A 186 -11.17 -12.34 -12.25
N LEU A 187 -9.98 -11.79 -12.55
CA LEU A 187 -9.58 -11.43 -13.91
C LEU A 187 -9.48 -12.68 -14.80
N GLY A 188 -8.79 -13.72 -14.34
CA GLY A 188 -8.63 -14.98 -15.08
C GLY A 188 -9.97 -15.66 -15.38
N THR A 189 -10.88 -15.71 -14.41
CA THR A 189 -12.23 -16.27 -14.62
C THR A 189 -13.06 -15.42 -15.57
N ALA A 190 -13.03 -14.10 -15.45
CA ALA A 190 -13.80 -13.23 -16.32
C ALA A 190 -13.31 -13.27 -17.78
N VAL A 191 -11.99 -13.28 -18.00
CA VAL A 191 -11.38 -13.46 -19.32
C VAL A 191 -11.72 -14.85 -19.89
N GLY A 192 -11.61 -15.91 -19.06
CA GLY A 192 -11.95 -17.27 -19.46
C GLY A 192 -13.40 -17.41 -19.92
N LEU A 193 -14.35 -16.85 -19.16
CA LEU A 193 -15.77 -16.86 -19.50
C LEU A 193 -16.08 -16.06 -20.78
N ALA A 194 -15.43 -14.91 -20.96
CA ALA A 194 -15.59 -14.10 -22.17
C ALA A 194 -15.08 -14.82 -23.43
N LEU A 195 -13.91 -15.45 -23.35
CA LEU A 195 -13.36 -16.26 -24.45
C LEU A 195 -14.26 -17.45 -24.77
N LEU A 196 -14.77 -18.12 -23.74
CA LEU A 196 -15.65 -19.28 -23.89
C LEU A 196 -16.99 -18.89 -24.53
N ALA A 197 -17.60 -17.79 -24.09
CA ALA A 197 -18.83 -17.25 -24.69
C ALA A 197 -18.61 -16.86 -26.16
N THR A 198 -17.51 -16.17 -26.46
CA THR A 198 -17.14 -15.77 -27.84
C THR A 198 -16.94 -16.99 -28.73
N ALA A 199 -16.22 -18.01 -28.25
CA ALA A 199 -15.98 -19.24 -28.99
C ALA A 199 -17.28 -20.01 -29.29
N ILE A 200 -18.23 -20.07 -28.35
CA ILE A 200 -19.53 -20.71 -28.54
C ILE A 200 -20.34 -19.98 -29.63
N ILE A 201 -20.41 -18.65 -29.56
CA ILE A 201 -21.16 -17.84 -30.52
C ILE A 201 -20.54 -17.95 -31.91
N ALA A 202 -19.21 -17.80 -32.02
CA ALA A 202 -18.49 -17.92 -33.28
C ALA A 202 -18.72 -19.29 -33.92
N ARG A 203 -18.56 -20.39 -33.17
CA ARG A 203 -18.83 -21.75 -33.68
C ARG A 203 -20.26 -21.91 -34.17
N ARG A 204 -21.25 -21.39 -33.44
CA ARG A 204 -22.66 -21.48 -33.83
C ARG A 204 -22.94 -20.73 -35.14
N ILE A 205 -22.41 -19.51 -35.27
CA ILE A 205 -22.58 -18.69 -36.47
C ILE A 205 -21.90 -19.36 -37.67
N THR A 206 -20.62 -19.72 -37.55
CA THR A 206 -19.86 -20.35 -38.63
C THR A 206 -20.49 -21.66 -39.10
N ARG A 207 -20.96 -22.51 -38.17
CA ARG A 207 -21.65 -23.76 -38.52
C ARG A 207 -22.96 -23.53 -39.26
N SER A 208 -23.72 -22.51 -38.87
CA SER A 208 -25.00 -22.22 -39.54
C SER A 208 -24.80 -21.60 -40.91
N LEU A 209 -23.81 -20.72 -41.06
CA LEU A 209 -23.43 -20.17 -42.36
C LEU A 209 -22.87 -21.24 -43.29
N ALA A 210 -22.04 -22.17 -42.79
CA ALA A 210 -21.54 -23.29 -43.57
C ALA A 210 -22.66 -24.21 -44.08
N ARG A 211 -23.70 -24.47 -43.25
CA ARG A 211 -24.89 -25.23 -43.67
C ARG A 211 -25.67 -24.52 -44.77
N LEU A 212 -25.89 -23.22 -44.64
CA LEU A 212 -26.54 -22.40 -45.67
C LEU A 212 -25.72 -22.36 -46.97
N ALA A 213 -24.40 -22.19 -46.87
CA ALA A 213 -23.50 -22.17 -48.02
C ALA A 213 -23.53 -23.51 -48.78
N ALA A 214 -23.45 -24.63 -48.06
CA ALA A 214 -23.54 -25.97 -48.65
C ALA A 214 -24.89 -26.21 -49.34
N ALA A 215 -25.99 -25.89 -48.69
CA ALA A 215 -27.33 -26.05 -49.28
C ALA A 215 -27.53 -25.14 -50.51
N THR A 216 -26.95 -23.95 -50.52
CA THR A 216 -27.01 -23.04 -51.68
C THR A 216 -26.24 -23.64 -52.87
N ALA A 217 -25.09 -24.25 -52.63
CA ALA A 217 -24.32 -24.94 -53.67
C ALA A 217 -25.08 -26.17 -54.24
N GLU A 218 -25.83 -26.89 -53.41
CA GLU A 218 -26.70 -27.98 -53.89
C GLU A 218 -27.82 -27.47 -54.80
N VAL A 219 -28.45 -26.34 -54.44
CA VAL A 219 -29.48 -25.70 -55.28
C VAL A 219 -28.90 -25.23 -56.62
N GLU A 220 -27.67 -24.70 -56.64
CA GLU A 220 -26.99 -24.29 -57.88
C GLU A 220 -26.77 -25.45 -58.85
N THR A 221 -26.57 -26.66 -58.31
CA THR A 221 -26.43 -27.90 -59.12
C THR A 221 -27.76 -28.54 -59.51
N GLY A 222 -28.89 -27.85 -59.26
CA GLY A 222 -30.23 -28.33 -59.61
C GLY A 222 -30.82 -29.34 -58.62
N ALA A 223 -30.17 -29.57 -57.48
CA ALA A 223 -30.66 -30.48 -56.45
C ALA A 223 -31.48 -29.72 -55.40
N PHE A 224 -32.80 -29.73 -55.54
CA PHE A 224 -33.73 -29.17 -54.55
C PHE A 224 -34.02 -30.21 -53.45
N ARG A 225 -33.11 -30.35 -52.48
CA ARG A 225 -33.23 -31.31 -51.35
C ARG A 225 -34.07 -30.78 -50.17
N GLU A 226 -34.27 -31.67 -49.17
CA GLU A 226 -35.01 -31.43 -47.92
C GLU A 226 -34.69 -30.08 -47.25
N PRO A 227 -35.70 -29.44 -46.61
CA PRO A 227 -35.53 -28.14 -45.96
C PRO A 227 -34.44 -28.16 -44.88
N ILE A 228 -33.61 -27.11 -44.82
CA ILE A 228 -32.63 -26.96 -43.75
C ILE A 228 -33.37 -26.81 -42.42
N VAL A 229 -33.00 -27.61 -41.41
CA VAL A 229 -33.56 -27.52 -40.06
C VAL A 229 -33.35 -26.11 -39.48
N VAL A 230 -34.44 -25.46 -39.07
CA VAL A 230 -34.43 -24.10 -38.53
C VAL A 230 -34.25 -24.15 -37.02
N ASP A 231 -33.02 -23.92 -36.55
CA ASP A 231 -32.70 -23.88 -35.12
C ASP A 231 -32.63 -22.45 -34.58
N GLY A 232 -33.61 -22.05 -33.77
CA GLY A 232 -33.60 -20.79 -33.00
C GLY A 232 -34.50 -19.68 -33.54
N HIS A 233 -34.32 -18.47 -32.97
CA HIS A 233 -35.20 -17.30 -33.19
C HIS A 233 -34.42 -16.01 -33.52
N ASP A 234 -33.22 -16.14 -34.06
CA ASP A 234 -32.39 -15.02 -34.50
C ASP A 234 -32.42 -14.85 -36.03
N GLU A 235 -31.68 -13.86 -36.53
CA GLU A 235 -31.64 -13.46 -37.94
C GLU A 235 -31.17 -14.59 -38.84
N ILE A 236 -30.31 -15.48 -38.33
CA ILE A 236 -29.88 -16.67 -39.08
C ILE A 236 -31.08 -17.61 -39.27
N SER A 237 -31.89 -17.86 -38.24
CA SER A 237 -33.11 -18.66 -38.37
C SER A 237 -34.14 -18.03 -39.33
N ALA A 238 -34.21 -16.69 -39.37
CA ALA A 238 -35.08 -15.96 -40.29
C ALA A 238 -34.59 -16.09 -41.74
N LEU A 239 -33.27 -16.01 -41.94
CA LEU A 239 -32.63 -16.22 -43.23
C LEU A 239 -32.83 -17.66 -43.72
N THR A 240 -32.62 -18.66 -42.86
CA THR A 240 -32.88 -20.08 -43.19
C THR A 240 -34.34 -20.32 -43.58
N ARG A 241 -35.30 -19.71 -42.86
CA ARG A 241 -36.73 -19.80 -43.24
C ARG A 241 -37.01 -19.18 -44.60
N SER A 242 -36.41 -18.02 -44.90
CA SER A 242 -36.56 -17.38 -46.22
C SER A 242 -35.91 -18.21 -47.33
N PHE A 243 -34.73 -18.79 -47.07
CA PHE A 243 -34.05 -19.70 -47.98
C PHE A 243 -34.91 -20.94 -48.28
N ASN A 244 -35.43 -21.62 -47.25
CA ASN A 244 -36.30 -22.79 -47.44
C ASN A 244 -37.57 -22.47 -48.23
N ARG A 245 -38.18 -21.29 -48.04
CA ARG A 245 -39.35 -20.86 -48.83
C ARG A 245 -38.98 -20.68 -50.30
N MET A 246 -37.84 -20.06 -50.58
CA MET A 246 -37.35 -19.85 -51.95
C MET A 246 -37.09 -21.19 -52.66
N THR A 247 -36.39 -22.12 -52.00
CA THR A 247 -36.11 -23.44 -52.59
C THR A 247 -37.37 -24.26 -52.82
N THR A 248 -38.34 -24.23 -51.89
CA THR A 248 -39.65 -24.87 -52.08
C THR A 248 -40.42 -24.30 -53.28
N GLN A 249 -40.32 -22.99 -53.51
CA GLN A 249 -41.01 -22.34 -54.62
C GLN A 249 -40.35 -22.67 -55.97
N LEU A 250 -39.01 -22.73 -56.01
CA LEU A 250 -38.26 -23.16 -57.19
C LEU A 250 -38.54 -24.62 -57.53
N ASP A 251 -38.51 -25.51 -56.54
CA ASP A 251 -38.83 -26.93 -56.72
C ASP A 251 -40.22 -27.14 -57.33
N ARG A 252 -41.23 -26.39 -56.85
CA ARG A 252 -42.58 -26.40 -57.43
C ARG A 252 -42.67 -25.86 -58.86
N GLN A 253 -41.80 -24.93 -59.25
CA GLN A 253 -41.77 -24.37 -60.60
C GLN A 253 -41.08 -25.31 -61.60
N PHE A 254 -40.09 -26.10 -61.16
CA PHE A 254 -39.39 -27.06 -62.01
C PHE A 254 -40.01 -28.47 -62.02
N SER A 255 -40.89 -28.77 -61.06
CA SER A 255 -41.64 -30.04 -60.97
C SER A 255 -43.05 -29.99 -61.56
N ALA A 256 -43.48 -28.84 -62.11
CA ALA A 256 -44.75 -28.64 -62.80
C ALA A 256 -44.53 -28.57 -64.31
#